data_AF-A0A0A0M686-F1
#
_entry.id   AF-A0A0A0M686-F1
#
_cell.length_a   1.000
_cell.length_b   1.000
_cell.length_c   1.000
_cell.angle_alpha   90.00
_cell.angle_beta   90.00
_cell.angle_gamma   90.00
#
_symmetry.space_group_name_H-M   'P 1'
#
loop_
_entity.id
_entity.type
_entity.pdbx_description
1 polymer ?
#
loop_
_entity_poly.entity_id
_entity_poly.type
_entity_poly.pdbx_seq_one_letter_code
_entity_poly.pdbx_strand_id
1 'polypeptide(L)'
;METVLITGGAGFVGSHLADQLLARGYRVRVLDNLAEQVHGTSITRPDYLAPEVELVRGDVRDEVAVRKALRGVDAVYHLAAAVGVGQSMYEIEHYTDVNNRGTAVLLEALANAPVQRLVVASSMSIYGEGMYRSASGEVVAPPERSPEQLARGEWELSDEAGVLTPVATPETKVASPSSVYALSKLDQERLCLIVGQAYGIPTVALRFFNIYGTRQALSNPYTGVLAIFASRYLNRRPPLVFEDGRQRRDFVSVHDVARACRLALEVPEAAGEVLNIGSGRSIDVLGVAAEMASALGIDDLPPEVTGKSRTGDIRHCFADIARAGEVLGYRPQVELRDGMEELVEWMLGQQAFDRVDDAAAELVRRGLAR
;
A
#
# COMPACT_ATOMS: atom_id res chain seq x y z
N MET A 1 -11.50 22.44 17.78
CA MET A 1 -11.56 21.61 16.56
C MET A 1 -10.16 21.14 16.31
N GLU A 2 -9.91 19.85 16.46
CA GLU A 2 -8.56 19.27 16.37
C GLU A 2 -8.03 19.39 14.95
N THR A 3 -6.74 19.69 14.83
CA THR A 3 -6.02 19.82 13.56
C THR A 3 -5.17 18.59 13.33
N VAL A 4 -5.43 17.89 12.22
CA VAL A 4 -4.71 16.68 11.82
C VAL A 4 -3.78 17.00 10.66
N LEU A 5 -2.51 16.63 10.78
CA LEU A 5 -1.54 16.65 9.69
C LEU A 5 -1.51 15.30 9.00
N ILE A 6 -1.57 15.28 7.66
CA ILE A 6 -1.31 14.09 6.85
C ILE A 6 -0.09 14.37 5.96
N THR A 7 1.05 13.73 6.24
CA THR A 7 2.18 13.78 5.30
C THR A 7 1.89 12.84 4.14
N GLY A 8 2.16 13.24 2.89
CA GLY A 8 1.68 12.52 1.70
C GLY A 8 0.16 12.65 1.50
N GLY A 9 -0.45 13.68 2.11
CA GLY A 9 -1.89 13.85 2.17
C GLY A 9 -2.56 14.25 0.86
N ALA A 10 -1.78 14.65 -0.16
CA ALA A 10 -2.34 14.93 -1.48
C ALA A 10 -2.36 13.67 -2.37
N GLY A 11 -1.71 12.58 -1.96
CA GLY A 11 -1.69 11.31 -2.69
C GLY A 11 -3.01 10.52 -2.58
N PHE A 12 -2.98 9.31 -3.13
CA PHE A 12 -4.12 8.38 -3.20
C PHE A 12 -4.82 8.19 -1.84
N VAL A 13 -4.20 7.48 -0.89
CA VAL A 13 -4.81 7.20 0.43
C VAL A 13 -5.01 8.49 1.24
N GLY A 14 -4.04 9.40 1.17
CA GLY A 14 -4.05 10.64 1.95
C GLY A 14 -5.23 11.55 1.64
N SER A 15 -5.61 11.68 0.37
CA SER A 15 -6.74 12.52 -0.02
C SER A 15 -8.09 11.95 0.41
N HIS A 16 -8.27 10.62 0.35
CA HIS A 16 -9.47 9.95 0.86
C HIS A 16 -9.56 10.04 2.39
N LEU A 17 -8.43 9.93 3.09
CA LEU A 17 -8.39 10.17 4.53
C LEU A 17 -8.73 11.63 4.87
N ALA A 18 -8.24 12.60 4.10
CA ALA A 18 -8.58 14.00 4.27
C ALA A 18 -10.10 14.22 4.20
N ASP A 19 -10.78 13.63 3.20
CA ASP A 19 -12.24 13.72 3.06
C ASP A 19 -12.96 13.08 4.27
N GLN A 20 -12.52 11.90 4.70
CA GLN A 20 -13.08 11.21 5.88
C GLN A 20 -12.96 12.05 7.16
N LEU A 21 -11.82 12.72 7.36
CA LEU A 21 -11.58 13.56 8.53
C LEU A 21 -12.36 14.88 8.46
N LEU A 22 -12.43 15.52 7.30
CA LEU A 22 -13.25 16.72 7.11
C LEU A 22 -14.73 16.44 7.40
N ALA A 23 -15.26 15.31 6.90
CA ALA A 23 -16.63 14.87 7.15
C ALA A 23 -16.95 14.63 8.64
N ARG A 24 -15.91 14.47 9.48
CA ARG A 24 -16.01 14.28 10.93
C ARG A 24 -15.73 15.55 11.73
N GLY A 25 -15.50 16.67 11.05
CA GLY A 25 -15.25 17.95 11.69
C GLY A 25 -13.83 18.11 12.23
N TYR A 26 -12.84 17.41 11.66
CA TYR A 26 -11.44 17.76 11.88
C TYR A 26 -11.02 18.89 10.94
N ARG A 27 -10.01 19.66 11.35
CA ARG A 27 -9.27 20.52 10.42
C ARG A 27 -8.14 19.70 9.82
N VAL A 28 -8.04 19.67 8.50
CA VAL A 28 -7.02 18.86 7.82
C VAL A 28 -5.96 19.75 7.20
N ARG A 29 -4.70 19.46 7.53
CA ARG A 29 -3.52 19.98 6.86
C ARG A 29 -2.79 18.84 6.19
N VAL A 30 -2.25 19.08 5.00
CA VAL A 30 -1.43 18.10 4.28
C VAL A 30 -0.04 18.67 4.02
N LEU A 31 0.99 17.85 4.21
CA LEU A 31 2.36 18.12 3.75
C LEU A 31 2.66 17.19 2.58
N ASP A 32 2.87 17.75 1.39
CA ASP A 32 3.12 16.97 0.18
C ASP A 32 4.07 17.72 -0.77
N ASN A 33 4.98 16.99 -1.41
CA ASN A 33 5.92 17.61 -2.35
C ASN A 33 5.36 17.71 -3.78
N LEU A 34 4.20 17.10 -4.03
CA LEU A 34 3.55 16.99 -5.33
C LEU A 34 4.45 16.31 -6.37
N ALA A 35 5.08 15.19 -6.00
CA ALA A 35 5.93 14.40 -6.88
C ALA A 35 5.28 14.13 -8.24
N GLU A 36 6.00 14.44 -9.32
CA GLU A 36 5.50 14.35 -10.71
C GLU A 36 5.01 12.94 -11.08
N GLN A 37 5.66 11.88 -10.56
CA GLN A 37 5.26 10.49 -10.79
C GLN A 37 3.84 10.18 -10.28
N VAL A 38 3.36 10.91 -9.27
CA VAL A 38 2.04 10.71 -8.66
C VAL A 38 1.03 11.70 -9.19
N HIS A 39 1.41 12.98 -9.29
CA HIS A 39 0.47 14.08 -9.55
C HIS A 39 0.49 14.55 -11.01
N GLY A 40 1.52 14.22 -11.78
CA GLY A 40 1.75 14.76 -13.12
C GLY A 40 2.53 16.08 -13.11
N THR A 41 2.74 16.64 -14.30
CA THR A 41 3.57 17.83 -14.50
C THR A 41 2.82 19.12 -14.13
N SER A 42 3.56 20.09 -13.60
CA SER A 42 3.07 21.46 -13.34
C SER A 42 1.85 21.58 -12.40
N ILE A 43 1.56 20.55 -11.60
CA ILE A 43 0.49 20.61 -10.61
C ILE A 43 0.89 21.50 -9.43
N THR A 44 0.02 22.44 -9.08
CA THR A 44 0.14 23.27 -7.87
C THR A 44 -0.77 22.81 -6.75
N ARG A 45 -1.90 22.17 -7.10
CA ARG A 45 -2.86 21.54 -6.19
C ARG A 45 -3.69 20.53 -7.00
N PRO A 46 -3.87 19.27 -6.54
CA PRO A 46 -4.77 18.34 -7.21
C PRO A 46 -6.24 18.76 -7.07
N ASP A 47 -7.02 18.66 -8.15
CA ASP A 47 -8.42 19.10 -8.18
C ASP A 47 -9.33 18.29 -7.24
N TYR A 48 -8.97 17.04 -6.96
CA TYR A 48 -9.69 16.18 -6.02
C TYR A 48 -9.41 16.54 -4.55
N LEU A 49 -8.44 17.41 -4.25
CA LEU A 49 -8.10 17.79 -2.88
C LEU A 49 -9.03 18.91 -2.40
N ALA A 50 -9.99 18.56 -1.53
CA ALA A 50 -11.03 19.45 -1.03
C ALA A 50 -10.48 20.84 -0.62
N PRO A 51 -11.08 21.96 -1.05
CA PRO A 51 -10.58 23.32 -0.81
C PRO A 51 -10.28 23.67 0.66
N GLU A 52 -11.00 23.04 1.59
CA GLU A 52 -10.86 23.19 3.03
C GLU A 52 -9.56 22.59 3.58
N VAL A 53 -8.91 21.70 2.82
CA VAL A 53 -7.61 21.13 3.16
C VAL A 53 -6.51 22.17 2.96
N GLU A 54 -5.83 22.51 4.05
CA GLU A 54 -4.64 23.35 4.03
C GLU A 54 -3.47 22.56 3.41
N LEU A 55 -3.04 22.96 2.20
CA LEU A 55 -1.90 22.34 1.52
C LEU A 55 -0.60 23.08 1.85
N VAL A 56 0.29 22.42 2.58
CA VAL A 56 1.69 22.82 2.73
C VAL A 56 2.51 22.07 1.69
N ARG A 57 2.84 22.74 0.58
CA ARG A 57 3.77 22.18 -0.40
C ARG A 57 5.17 22.16 0.18
N GLY A 58 5.76 20.97 0.33
CA GLY A 58 7.07 20.79 0.91
C GLY A 58 7.48 19.32 0.97
N ASP A 59 8.77 19.08 1.13
CA ASP A 59 9.32 17.73 1.22
C ASP A 59 9.40 17.28 2.68
N VAL A 60 9.08 16.02 2.96
CA VAL A 60 9.18 15.45 4.32
C VAL A 60 10.64 15.37 4.80
N ARG A 61 11.60 15.44 3.88
CA ARG A 61 13.04 15.50 4.17
C ARG A 61 13.54 16.90 4.53
N ASP A 62 12.69 17.93 4.40
CA ASP A 62 13.01 19.32 4.74
C ASP A 62 12.48 19.66 6.14
N GLU A 63 13.38 19.84 7.09
CA GLU A 63 13.04 20.15 8.48
C GLU A 63 12.20 21.43 8.63
N VAL A 64 12.42 22.43 7.78
CA VAL A 64 11.73 23.72 7.86
C VAL A 64 10.28 23.53 7.41
N ALA A 65 10.08 22.78 6.33
CA ALA A 65 8.75 22.43 5.83
C ALA A 65 7.97 21.58 6.85
N VAL A 66 8.60 20.57 7.44
CA VAL A 66 8.00 19.71 8.47
C VAL A 66 7.62 20.52 9.72
N ARG A 67 8.54 21.33 10.26
CA ARG A 67 8.25 22.18 11.43
C ARG A 67 7.15 23.18 11.16
N LYS A 68 7.07 23.75 9.94
CA LYS A 68 5.98 24.62 9.52
C LYS A 68 4.65 23.86 9.52
N ALA A 69 4.62 22.65 8.95
CA ALA A 69 3.41 21.82 8.87
C ALA A 69 2.90 21.38 10.25
N LEU A 70 3.78 21.18 11.23
CA LEU A 70 3.42 20.74 12.59
C LEU A 70 2.85 21.85 13.50
N ARG A 71 2.85 23.12 13.10
CA ARG A 71 2.40 24.21 13.98
C ARG A 71 0.91 24.10 14.32
N GLY A 72 0.59 23.90 15.60
CA GLY A 72 -0.79 23.79 16.08
C GLY A 72 -1.50 22.52 15.60
N VAL A 73 -0.75 21.44 15.37
CA VAL A 73 -1.27 20.12 15.00
C VAL A 73 -1.47 19.29 16.27
N ASP A 74 -2.60 18.59 16.35
CA ASP A 74 -2.98 17.73 17.46
C ASP A 74 -2.66 16.25 17.19
N ALA A 75 -2.71 15.82 15.92
CA ALA A 75 -2.42 14.44 15.51
C ALA A 75 -1.76 14.38 14.13
N VAL A 76 -0.97 13.33 13.89
CA VAL A 76 -0.24 13.13 12.63
C VAL A 76 -0.54 11.76 12.03
N TYR A 77 -0.88 11.74 10.74
CA TYR A 77 -0.76 10.58 9.88
C TYR A 77 0.50 10.70 9.03
N HIS A 78 1.42 9.77 9.19
CA HIS A 78 2.62 9.68 8.37
C HIS A 78 2.41 8.70 7.22
N LEU A 79 1.94 9.21 6.07
CA LEU A 79 1.70 8.43 4.84
C LEU A 79 2.74 8.74 3.74
N ALA A 80 3.64 9.70 3.98
CA ALA A 80 4.63 10.10 2.98
C ALA A 80 5.67 8.99 2.80
N ALA A 81 5.76 8.46 1.57
CA ALA A 81 6.76 7.49 1.18
C ALA A 81 6.89 7.47 -0.36
N ALA A 82 8.08 7.17 -0.86
CA ALA A 82 8.26 6.59 -2.18
C ALA A 82 7.68 5.17 -2.17
N VAL A 83 6.88 4.83 -3.18
CA VAL A 83 6.14 3.56 -3.29
C VAL A 83 6.56 2.80 -4.54
N GLY A 84 6.63 1.48 -4.46
CA GLY A 84 6.99 0.61 -5.60
C GLY A 84 8.09 -0.39 -5.26
N VAL A 85 7.73 -1.68 -5.18
CA VAL A 85 8.67 -2.76 -4.82
C VAL A 85 9.80 -2.88 -5.85
N GLY A 86 9.45 -2.98 -7.14
CA GLY A 86 10.43 -3.15 -8.21
C GLY A 86 11.36 -1.94 -8.39
N GLN A 87 10.81 -0.72 -8.37
CA GLN A 87 11.58 0.52 -8.52
C GLN A 87 12.58 0.73 -7.37
N SER A 88 12.19 0.34 -6.15
CA SER A 88 13.08 0.45 -4.99
C SER A 88 14.40 -0.33 -5.12
N MET A 89 14.44 -1.35 -5.98
CA MET A 89 15.64 -2.18 -6.19
C MET A 89 16.71 -1.49 -7.05
N TYR A 90 16.37 -0.41 -7.77
CA TYR A 90 17.33 0.36 -8.56
C TYR A 90 17.34 1.86 -8.23
N GLU A 91 16.34 2.38 -7.50
CA GLU A 91 16.33 3.73 -6.91
C GLU A 91 16.60 3.70 -5.40
N ILE A 92 17.57 2.88 -4.99
CA ILE A 92 17.84 2.54 -3.57
C ILE A 92 18.04 3.79 -2.70
N GLU A 93 18.85 4.75 -3.17
CA GLU A 93 19.11 6.01 -2.46
C GLU A 93 17.83 6.82 -2.29
N HIS A 94 17.02 6.96 -3.34
CA HIS A 94 15.79 7.74 -3.30
C HIS A 94 14.79 7.18 -2.28
N TYR A 95 14.56 5.87 -2.29
CA TYR A 95 13.66 5.22 -1.33
C TYR A 95 14.18 5.34 0.10
N THR A 96 15.48 5.15 0.32
CA THR A 96 16.08 5.29 1.65
C THR A 96 15.98 6.74 2.15
N ASP A 97 16.21 7.70 1.27
CA ASP A 97 16.16 9.12 1.62
C ASP A 97 14.73 9.60 1.92
N VAL A 98 13.75 9.26 1.08
CA VAL A 98 12.36 9.66 1.30
C VAL A 98 11.74 8.91 2.48
N ASN A 99 11.88 7.59 2.53
CA ASN A 99 11.16 6.77 3.49
C ASN A 99 11.86 6.80 4.85
N ASN A 100 13.17 6.59 4.93
CA ASN A 100 13.86 6.50 6.21
C ASN A 100 14.26 7.88 6.74
N ARG A 101 15.02 8.67 5.96
CA ARG A 101 15.45 10.02 6.40
C ARG A 101 14.26 10.95 6.58
N GLY A 102 13.29 10.93 5.66
CA GLY A 102 12.04 11.69 5.81
C GLY A 102 11.29 11.38 7.10
N THR A 103 11.14 10.10 7.46
CA THR A 103 10.56 9.71 8.75
C THR A 103 11.39 10.21 9.93
N ALA A 104 12.72 10.10 9.86
CA ALA A 104 13.59 10.60 10.92
C ALA A 104 13.42 12.12 11.16
N VAL A 105 13.34 12.92 10.10
CA VAL A 105 13.09 14.37 10.18
C VAL A 105 11.75 14.67 10.86
N LEU A 106 10.69 13.94 10.50
CA LEU A 106 9.39 14.08 11.16
C LEU A 106 9.46 13.72 12.65
N LEU A 107 10.08 12.59 12.98
CA LEU A 107 10.17 12.10 14.35
C LEU A 107 11.02 13.00 15.23
N GLU A 108 12.11 13.58 14.72
CA GLU A 108 12.90 14.57 15.45
C GLU A 108 12.12 15.85 15.73
N ALA A 109 11.27 16.30 14.79
CA ALA A 109 10.38 17.42 15.02
C ALA A 109 9.31 17.09 16.09
N LEU A 110 8.74 15.89 16.05
CA LEU A 110 7.74 15.42 17.03
C LEU A 110 8.32 15.19 18.43
N ALA A 111 9.58 14.79 18.54
CA ALA A 111 10.28 14.71 19.82
C ALA A 111 10.32 16.05 20.57
N ASN A 112 10.36 17.17 19.82
CA ASN A 112 10.37 18.53 20.37
C ASN A 112 8.96 19.14 20.53
N ALA A 113 7.96 18.59 19.83
CA ALA A 113 6.59 19.06 19.82
C ALA A 113 5.62 17.85 19.72
N PRO A 114 5.45 17.10 20.83
CA PRO A 114 4.68 15.88 20.82
C PRO A 114 3.20 16.15 20.52
N VAL A 115 2.62 15.25 19.73
CA VAL A 115 1.20 15.25 19.35
C VAL A 115 0.42 14.21 20.17
N GLN A 116 -0.91 14.28 20.14
CA GLN A 116 -1.78 13.37 20.89
C GLN A 116 -1.88 11.99 20.25
N ARG A 117 -1.59 11.88 18.95
CA ARG A 117 -1.58 10.63 18.20
C ARG A 117 -0.63 10.71 17.00
N LEU A 118 0.18 9.67 16.82
CA LEU A 118 0.90 9.39 15.58
C LEU A 118 0.34 8.09 14.96
N VAL A 119 -0.05 8.14 13.70
CA VAL A 119 -0.44 6.95 12.94
C VAL A 119 0.51 6.82 11.75
N VAL A 120 1.18 5.68 11.62
CA VAL A 120 2.12 5.41 10.53
C VAL A 120 1.53 4.38 9.56
N ALA A 121 1.59 4.67 8.26
CA ALA A 121 1.33 3.67 7.25
C ALA A 121 2.52 2.72 7.16
N SER A 122 2.31 1.46 7.49
CA SER A 122 3.21 0.34 7.17
C SER A 122 2.66 -0.42 5.95
N SER A 123 3.17 -1.60 5.65
CA SER A 123 2.75 -2.36 4.47
C SER A 123 2.83 -3.86 4.69
N MET A 124 1.92 -4.60 4.05
CA MET A 124 2.02 -6.07 3.96
C MET A 124 3.36 -6.56 3.39
N SER A 125 4.08 -5.72 2.61
CA SER A 125 5.34 -6.12 1.97
C SER A 125 6.43 -6.50 2.96
N ILE A 126 6.33 -6.06 4.21
CA ILE A 126 7.28 -6.45 5.26
C ILE A 126 7.21 -7.94 5.58
N TYR A 127 6.09 -8.60 5.26
CA TYR A 127 5.91 -10.02 5.54
C TYR A 127 6.71 -10.88 4.57
N GLY A 128 7.00 -10.43 3.34
CA GLY A 128 7.45 -11.32 2.28
C GLY A 128 6.36 -12.36 1.98
N GLU A 129 6.74 -13.62 1.87
CA GLU A 129 5.76 -14.72 1.81
C GLU A 129 4.79 -14.68 3.01
N GLY A 130 3.52 -15.04 2.79
CA GLY A 130 2.50 -15.08 3.83
C GLY A 130 2.67 -16.25 4.81
N MET A 131 1.61 -16.54 5.56
CA MET A 131 1.53 -17.75 6.38
C MET A 131 0.95 -18.92 5.59
N TYR A 132 1.40 -20.12 5.94
CA TYR A 132 0.97 -21.35 5.29
C TYR A 132 0.67 -22.42 6.33
N ARG A 133 -0.02 -23.47 5.90
CA ARG A 133 -0.34 -24.66 6.68
C ARG A 133 0.28 -25.89 6.01
N SER A 134 1.06 -26.65 6.77
CA SER A 134 1.63 -27.92 6.33
C SER A 134 0.57 -29.02 6.28
N ALA A 135 0.92 -30.16 5.68
CA ALA A 135 0.05 -31.33 5.65
C ALA A 135 -0.29 -31.88 7.06
N SER A 136 0.58 -31.64 8.06
CA SER A 136 0.33 -32.00 9.46
C SER A 136 -0.61 -31.03 10.19
N GLY A 137 -0.98 -29.92 9.54
CA GLY A 137 -1.85 -28.89 10.10
C GLY A 137 -1.11 -27.77 10.84
N GLU A 138 0.22 -27.83 10.93
CA GLU A 138 1.05 -26.79 11.54
C GLU A 138 1.05 -25.51 10.70
N VAL A 139 0.96 -24.36 11.35
CA VAL A 139 1.04 -23.05 10.69
C VAL A 139 2.50 -22.61 10.65
N VAL A 140 3.04 -22.43 9.44
CA VAL A 140 4.46 -22.19 9.18
C VAL A 140 4.66 -20.94 8.33
N ALA A 141 5.85 -20.34 8.45
CA ALA A 141 6.34 -19.26 7.59
C ALA A 141 7.49 -19.82 6.72
N PRO A 142 7.20 -20.41 5.55
CA PRO A 142 8.23 -20.96 4.67
C PRO A 142 9.18 -19.86 4.17
N PRO A 143 10.42 -20.21 3.80
CA PRO A 143 11.34 -19.28 3.14
C PRO A 143 10.79 -18.86 1.78
N GLU A 144 11.35 -17.78 1.23
CA GLU A 144 11.02 -17.33 -0.12
C GLU A 144 11.39 -18.37 -1.18
N ARG A 145 10.66 -18.35 -2.30
CA ARG A 145 10.91 -19.21 -3.46
C ARG A 145 12.28 -18.89 -4.06
N SER A 146 13.11 -19.90 -4.25
CA SER A 146 14.46 -19.68 -4.80
C SER A 146 14.40 -19.34 -6.30
N PRO A 147 15.41 -18.64 -6.84
CA PRO A 147 15.52 -18.41 -8.28
C PRO A 147 15.49 -19.70 -9.12
N GLU A 148 16.08 -20.79 -8.62
CA GLU A 148 16.09 -22.09 -9.29
C GLU A 148 14.71 -22.73 -9.31
N GLN A 149 13.94 -22.60 -8.22
CA GLN A 149 12.56 -23.04 -8.15
C GLN A 149 11.69 -22.30 -9.19
N LEU A 150 11.80 -20.97 -9.23
CA LEU A 150 11.08 -20.14 -10.19
C LEU A 150 11.47 -20.46 -11.65
N ALA A 151 12.75 -20.73 -11.91
CA ALA A 151 13.23 -21.11 -13.24
C ALA A 151 12.68 -22.47 -13.73
N ARG A 152 12.29 -23.36 -12.81
CA ARG A 152 11.61 -24.63 -13.14
C ARG A 152 10.09 -24.50 -13.29
N GLY A 153 9.53 -23.33 -13.05
CA GLY A 153 8.08 -23.11 -13.04
C GLY A 153 7.37 -23.75 -11.84
N GLU A 154 8.10 -24.00 -10.76
CA GLU A 154 7.56 -24.55 -9.52
C GLU A 154 7.03 -23.41 -8.64
N TRP A 155 5.81 -22.96 -8.90
CA TRP A 155 5.30 -21.71 -8.29
C TRP A 155 4.89 -21.83 -6.82
N GLU A 156 4.44 -23.01 -6.40
CA GLU A 156 3.95 -23.28 -5.05
C GLU A 156 5.08 -23.48 -4.04
N LEU A 157 4.83 -23.10 -2.78
CA LEU A 157 5.72 -23.42 -1.68
C LEU A 157 5.40 -24.83 -1.14
N SER A 158 6.45 -25.58 -0.83
CA SER A 158 6.36 -26.94 -0.31
C SER A 158 7.37 -27.18 0.80
N ASP A 159 7.04 -28.09 1.70
CA ASP A 159 7.97 -28.69 2.67
C ASP A 159 8.24 -30.17 2.31
N GLU A 160 8.89 -30.92 3.20
CA GLU A 160 9.15 -32.36 3.02
C GLU A 160 7.88 -33.19 2.89
N ALA A 161 6.74 -32.71 3.42
CA ALA A 161 5.46 -33.38 3.40
C ALA A 161 4.59 -33.02 2.18
N GLY A 162 4.97 -31.99 1.42
CA GLY A 162 4.33 -31.63 0.15
C GLY A 162 4.00 -30.15 0.04
N VAL A 163 3.04 -29.83 -0.85
CA VAL A 163 2.61 -28.44 -1.11
C VAL A 163 1.89 -27.88 0.12
N LEU A 164 2.31 -26.68 0.51
CA LEU A 164 1.73 -25.95 1.63
C LEU A 164 0.43 -25.25 1.22
N THR A 165 -0.54 -25.19 2.14
CA THR A 165 -1.81 -24.47 1.91
C THR A 165 -1.73 -23.05 2.48
N PRO A 166 -1.95 -21.98 1.71
CA PRO A 166 -1.84 -20.62 2.24
C PRO A 166 -2.97 -20.31 3.22
N VAL A 167 -2.65 -19.56 4.28
CA VAL A 167 -3.59 -19.10 5.32
C VAL A 167 -3.45 -17.59 5.56
N ALA A 168 -4.44 -17.00 6.24
CA ALA A 168 -4.42 -15.59 6.57
C ALA A 168 -3.17 -15.24 7.40
N THR A 169 -2.55 -14.11 7.09
CA THR A 169 -1.28 -13.68 7.67
C THR A 169 -1.56 -12.72 8.84
N PRO A 170 -1.30 -13.12 10.10
CA PRO A 170 -1.49 -12.27 11.27
C PRO A 170 -0.28 -11.37 11.52
N GLU A 171 -0.46 -10.36 12.35
CA GLU A 171 0.57 -9.39 12.73
C GLU A 171 1.75 -10.02 13.49
N THR A 172 1.53 -11.21 14.08
CA THR A 172 2.54 -12.02 14.77
C THR A 172 3.53 -12.69 13.84
N LYS A 173 3.28 -12.71 12.52
CA LYS A 173 4.26 -13.19 11.55
C LYS A 173 5.54 -12.36 11.65
N VAL A 174 6.67 -13.04 11.78
CA VAL A 174 8.00 -12.41 11.75
C VAL A 174 8.19 -11.74 10.39
N ALA A 175 8.58 -10.46 10.41
CA ALA A 175 8.86 -9.70 9.21
C ALA A 175 10.04 -10.31 8.44
N SER A 176 9.87 -10.45 7.13
CA SER A 176 10.87 -10.97 6.20
C SER A 176 10.85 -10.10 4.94
N PRO A 177 11.31 -8.83 5.04
CA PRO A 177 11.27 -7.91 3.90
C PRO A 177 12.25 -8.34 2.81
N SER A 178 11.78 -8.40 1.56
CA SER A 178 12.55 -8.86 0.39
C SER A 178 12.84 -7.78 -0.65
N SER A 179 12.58 -6.52 -0.30
CA SER A 179 12.88 -5.36 -1.14
C SER A 179 13.30 -4.16 -0.30
N VAL A 180 13.95 -3.19 -0.93
CA VAL A 180 14.31 -1.92 -0.30
C VAL A 180 13.06 -1.19 0.19
N TYR A 181 11.98 -1.19 -0.60
CA TYR A 181 10.69 -0.65 -0.17
C TYR A 181 10.19 -1.36 1.10
N ALA A 182 10.12 -2.69 1.12
CA ALA A 182 9.64 -3.43 2.28
C ALA A 182 10.48 -3.17 3.53
N LEU A 183 11.81 -3.15 3.38
CA LEU A 183 12.71 -2.84 4.49
C LEU A 183 12.50 -1.41 5.00
N SER A 184 12.34 -0.43 4.10
CA SER A 184 12.07 0.94 4.49
C SER A 184 10.73 1.08 5.23
N LYS A 185 9.66 0.38 4.81
CA LYS A 185 8.38 0.38 5.53
C LYS A 185 8.48 -0.22 6.93
N LEU A 186 9.25 -1.31 7.07
CA LEU A 186 9.52 -1.90 8.39
C LEU A 186 10.29 -0.92 9.27
N ASP A 187 11.30 -0.24 8.73
CA ASP A 187 12.04 0.80 9.46
C ASP A 187 11.14 1.96 9.89
N GLN A 188 10.30 2.49 8.98
CA GLN A 188 9.32 3.53 9.30
C GLN A 188 8.37 3.11 10.43
N GLU A 189 7.84 1.89 10.37
CA GLU A 189 6.99 1.32 11.42
C GLU A 189 7.72 1.28 12.76
N ARG A 190 8.92 0.70 12.79
CA ARG A 190 9.69 0.52 14.03
C ARG A 190 10.18 1.85 14.60
N LEU A 191 10.66 2.77 13.77
CA LEU A 191 11.09 4.10 14.19
C LEU A 191 9.95 4.86 14.85
N CYS A 192 8.76 4.89 14.22
CA CYS A 192 7.60 5.58 14.78
C CYS A 192 7.19 4.98 16.13
N LEU A 193 7.13 3.65 16.25
CA LEU A 193 6.77 2.99 17.52
C LEU A 193 7.81 3.24 18.63
N ILE A 194 9.10 3.15 18.31
CA ILE A 194 10.20 3.34 19.27
C ILE A 194 10.23 4.79 19.76
N VAL A 195 10.21 5.77 18.85
CA VAL A 195 10.24 7.19 19.20
C VAL A 195 8.93 7.57 19.90
N GLY A 196 7.79 7.07 19.41
CA GLY A 196 6.50 7.27 20.04
C GLY A 196 6.50 6.83 21.50
N GLN A 197 7.00 5.64 21.78
CA GLN A 197 7.17 5.15 23.15
C GLN A 197 8.14 6.01 23.96
N ALA A 198 9.29 6.38 23.39
CA ALA A 198 10.33 7.15 24.08
C ALA A 198 9.87 8.56 24.51
N TYR A 199 9.05 9.22 23.69
CA TYR A 199 8.56 10.57 23.93
C TYR A 199 7.09 10.62 24.40
N GLY A 200 6.49 9.47 24.70
CA GLY A 200 5.12 9.39 25.21
C GLY A 200 4.05 9.80 24.20
N ILE A 201 4.30 9.65 22.90
CA ILE A 201 3.34 9.89 21.82
C ILE A 201 2.60 8.58 21.54
N PRO A 202 1.28 8.49 21.81
CA PRO A 202 0.47 7.34 21.42
C PRO A 202 0.61 7.07 19.93
N THR A 203 1.14 5.89 19.56
CA THR A 203 1.49 5.58 18.18
C THR A 203 0.80 4.32 17.70
N VAL A 204 0.27 4.32 16.47
CA VAL A 204 -0.39 3.17 15.84
C VAL A 204 0.26 2.90 14.50
N ALA A 205 0.56 1.64 14.19
CA ALA A 205 1.02 1.24 12.87
C ALA A 205 -0.06 0.47 12.12
N LEU A 206 -0.34 0.88 10.88
CA LEU A 206 -1.32 0.21 10.03
C LEU A 206 -0.61 -0.46 8.84
N ARG A 207 -0.58 -1.79 8.82
CA ARG A 207 0.00 -2.58 7.73
C ARG A 207 -1.05 -2.73 6.64
N PHE A 208 -0.97 -1.86 5.64
CA PHE A 208 -1.91 -1.88 4.52
C PHE A 208 -1.64 -3.04 3.56
N PHE A 209 -2.72 -3.75 3.23
CA PHE A 209 -2.76 -4.73 2.14
C PHE A 209 -2.99 -4.03 0.78
N ASN A 210 -3.38 -4.76 -0.28
CA ASN A 210 -3.43 -4.19 -1.62
C ASN A 210 -4.59 -3.19 -1.77
N ILE A 211 -4.29 -1.90 -1.56
CA ILE A 211 -5.29 -0.84 -1.67
C ILE A 211 -5.62 -0.55 -3.13
N TYR A 212 -6.90 -0.44 -3.44
CA TYR A 212 -7.40 0.00 -4.73
C TYR A 212 -8.52 1.04 -4.57
N GLY A 213 -8.77 1.83 -5.62
CA GLY A 213 -9.82 2.84 -5.64
C GLY A 213 -9.45 4.07 -6.45
N THR A 214 -10.36 5.04 -6.46
CA THR A 214 -10.23 6.29 -7.22
C THR A 214 -9.06 7.14 -6.73
N ARG A 215 -8.51 8.01 -7.59
CA ARG A 215 -7.34 8.88 -7.33
C ARG A 215 -5.99 8.15 -7.22
N GLN A 216 -5.96 6.84 -7.50
CA GLN A 216 -4.72 6.12 -7.66
C GLN A 216 -4.03 6.53 -8.97
N ALA A 217 -2.72 6.80 -8.94
CA ALA A 217 -1.98 7.29 -10.10
C ALA A 217 -1.89 6.23 -11.21
N LEU A 218 -2.71 6.34 -12.26
CA LEU A 218 -2.78 5.36 -13.35
C LEU A 218 -1.51 5.29 -14.21
N SER A 219 -0.74 6.38 -14.26
CA SER A 219 0.47 6.50 -15.08
C SER A 219 1.73 5.92 -14.42
N ASN A 220 1.67 5.57 -13.14
CA ASN A 220 2.81 5.01 -12.43
C ASN A 220 2.85 3.49 -12.66
N PRO A 221 3.82 2.96 -13.41
CA PRO A 221 3.79 1.56 -13.81
C PRO A 221 4.10 0.58 -12.66
N TYR A 222 4.46 1.10 -11.49
CA TYR A 222 4.66 0.35 -10.25
C TYR A 222 3.43 0.35 -9.33
N THR A 223 2.26 0.79 -9.82
CA THR A 223 1.00 0.79 -9.06
C THR A 223 0.31 -0.57 -9.01
N GLY A 224 -0.79 -0.63 -8.25
CA GLY A 224 -1.60 -1.83 -8.05
C GLY A 224 -2.05 -2.46 -9.37
N VAL A 225 -2.10 -3.79 -9.37
CA VAL A 225 -2.41 -4.61 -10.56
C VAL A 225 -3.77 -4.29 -11.18
N LEU A 226 -4.76 -3.82 -10.40
CA LEU A 226 -6.09 -3.45 -10.90
C LEU A 226 -6.02 -2.28 -11.90
N ALA A 227 -5.30 -1.20 -11.57
CA ALA A 227 -5.15 -0.05 -12.47
C ALA A 227 -4.43 -0.45 -13.77
N ILE A 228 -3.42 -1.33 -13.67
CA ILE A 228 -2.68 -1.87 -14.81
C ILE A 228 -3.61 -2.71 -15.70
N PHE A 229 -4.41 -3.61 -15.12
CA PHE A 229 -5.33 -4.45 -15.87
C PHE A 229 -6.42 -3.62 -16.54
N ALA A 230 -7.04 -2.70 -15.80
CA ALA A 230 -8.03 -1.78 -16.34
C ALA A 230 -7.47 -0.97 -17.53
N SER A 231 -6.28 -0.38 -17.39
CA SER A 231 -5.63 0.35 -18.48
C SER A 231 -5.41 -0.51 -19.72
N ARG A 232 -4.95 -1.76 -19.55
CA ARG A 232 -4.71 -2.67 -20.70
C ARG A 232 -6.02 -3.07 -21.38
N TYR A 233 -7.04 -3.44 -20.61
CA TYR A 233 -8.36 -3.75 -21.15
C TYR A 233 -8.98 -2.58 -21.91
N LEU A 234 -8.94 -1.36 -21.35
CA LEU A 234 -9.41 -0.14 -22.01
C LEU A 234 -8.66 0.16 -23.31
N ASN A 235 -7.39 -0.23 -23.41
CA ASN A 235 -6.58 -0.13 -24.64
C ASN A 235 -6.69 -1.36 -25.56
N ARG A 236 -7.65 -2.26 -25.31
CA ARG A 236 -7.86 -3.53 -26.04
C ARG A 236 -6.58 -4.38 -26.14
N ARG A 237 -5.79 -4.38 -25.07
CA ARG A 237 -4.60 -5.22 -24.90
C ARG A 237 -4.84 -6.25 -23.79
N PRO A 238 -4.48 -7.52 -23.97
CA PRO A 238 -4.65 -8.52 -22.92
C PRO A 238 -3.75 -8.15 -21.73
N PRO A 239 -4.25 -8.23 -20.48
CA PRO A 239 -3.41 -8.07 -19.31
C PRO A 239 -2.29 -9.11 -19.26
N LEU A 240 -1.09 -8.70 -18.87
CA LEU A 240 0.03 -9.62 -18.67
C LEU A 240 0.01 -10.16 -17.24
N VAL A 241 -0.04 -11.48 -17.11
CA VAL A 241 -0.08 -12.20 -15.84
C VAL A 241 1.22 -13.00 -15.69
N PHE A 242 1.94 -12.77 -14.58
CA PHE A 242 3.21 -13.43 -14.30
C PHE A 242 2.98 -14.81 -13.67
N GLU A 243 3.98 -15.69 -13.80
CA GLU A 243 3.96 -17.09 -13.39
C GLU A 243 2.74 -17.81 -14.00
N ASP A 244 1.88 -18.42 -13.18
CA ASP A 244 0.62 -19.07 -13.55
C ASP A 244 -0.63 -18.23 -13.19
N GLY A 245 -0.44 -17.03 -12.64
CA GLY A 245 -1.53 -16.14 -12.21
C GLY A 245 -2.31 -16.58 -10.97
N ARG A 246 -1.84 -17.61 -10.27
CA ARG A 246 -2.48 -18.14 -9.06
C ARG A 246 -1.98 -17.50 -7.78
N GLN A 247 -1.14 -16.47 -7.86
CA GLN A 247 -0.71 -15.72 -6.69
C GLN A 247 -1.93 -15.16 -5.98
N ARG A 248 -1.93 -15.20 -4.65
CA ARG A 248 -3.09 -14.79 -3.84
C ARG A 248 -2.80 -13.46 -3.16
N ARG A 249 -3.77 -12.56 -3.23
CA ARG A 249 -3.70 -11.20 -2.70
C ARG A 249 -4.99 -10.86 -1.96
N ASP A 250 -4.91 -9.84 -1.11
CA ASP A 250 -6.05 -9.23 -0.43
C ASP A 250 -6.22 -7.79 -0.92
N PHE A 251 -7.28 -7.55 -1.67
CA PHE A 251 -7.63 -6.22 -2.19
C PHE A 251 -8.64 -5.53 -1.29
N VAL A 252 -8.27 -4.34 -0.81
CA VAL A 252 -9.09 -3.53 0.09
C VAL A 252 -9.38 -2.17 -0.54
N SER A 253 -10.63 -1.71 -0.44
CA SER A 253 -11.02 -0.40 -0.94
C SER A 253 -10.34 0.71 -0.14
N VAL A 254 -9.92 1.78 -0.84
CA VAL A 254 -9.38 2.99 -0.21
C VAL A 254 -10.35 3.62 0.80
N HIS A 255 -11.66 3.48 0.59
CA HIS A 255 -12.68 3.96 1.54
C HIS A 255 -12.61 3.21 2.87
N ASP A 256 -12.41 1.90 2.82
CA ASP A 256 -12.24 1.06 4.01
C ASP A 256 -10.92 1.37 4.72
N VAL A 257 -9.83 1.60 3.97
CA VAL A 257 -8.55 2.03 4.55
C VAL A 257 -8.65 3.40 5.20
N ALA A 258 -9.27 4.39 4.54
CA ALA A 258 -9.48 5.71 5.11
C ALA A 258 -10.35 5.66 6.38
N ARG A 259 -11.36 4.79 6.40
CA ARG A 259 -12.15 4.49 7.61
C ARG A 259 -11.28 3.89 8.72
N ALA A 260 -10.44 2.90 8.41
CA ALA A 260 -9.52 2.30 9.38
C ALA A 260 -8.53 3.31 9.95
N CYS A 261 -7.97 4.20 9.11
CA CYS A 261 -7.13 5.30 9.54
C CYS A 261 -7.86 6.21 10.54
N ARG A 262 -9.08 6.65 10.24
CA ARG A 262 -9.88 7.44 11.19
C ARG A 262 -10.10 6.70 12.50
N LEU A 263 -10.48 5.42 12.46
CA LEU A 263 -10.67 4.61 13.67
C LEU A 263 -9.39 4.50 14.50
N ALA A 264 -8.22 4.38 13.87
CA ALA A 264 -6.93 4.35 14.56
C ALA A 264 -6.58 5.66 15.30
N LEU A 265 -7.21 6.78 14.94
CA LEU A 265 -7.13 8.04 15.67
C LEU A 265 -8.18 8.11 16.79
N GLU A 266 -9.42 7.75 16.48
CA GLU A 266 -10.57 7.95 17.37
C GLU A 266 -10.68 6.91 18.49
N VAL A 267 -10.14 5.70 18.30
CA VAL A 267 -10.18 4.62 19.29
C VAL A 267 -8.95 4.75 20.22
N PRO A 268 -9.14 4.97 21.54
CA PRO A 268 -8.04 5.07 22.49
C PRO A 268 -7.19 3.78 22.58
N GLU A 269 -7.83 2.62 22.52
CA GLU A 269 -7.23 1.28 22.61
C GLU A 269 -6.31 0.96 21.43
N ALA A 270 -6.35 1.74 20.35
CA ALA A 270 -5.45 1.59 19.22
C ALA A 270 -4.00 1.98 19.57
N ALA A 271 -3.79 2.79 20.62
CA ALA A 271 -2.47 3.28 20.99
C ALA A 271 -1.50 2.13 21.33
N GLY A 272 -0.38 2.08 20.60
CA GLY A 272 0.65 1.04 20.72
C GLY A 272 0.43 -0.18 19.82
N GLU A 273 -0.70 -0.24 19.11
CA GLU A 273 -1.05 -1.40 18.28
C GLU A 273 -0.39 -1.36 16.90
N VAL A 274 -0.17 -2.55 16.37
CA VAL A 274 0.17 -2.80 14.96
C VAL A 274 -0.96 -3.62 14.37
N LEU A 275 -1.59 -3.12 13.31
CA LEU A 275 -2.85 -3.67 12.80
C LEU A 275 -2.77 -3.90 11.29
N ASN A 276 -3.12 -5.10 10.85
CA ASN A 276 -3.36 -5.41 9.45
C ASN A 276 -4.67 -4.78 9.00
N ILE A 277 -4.60 -3.98 7.92
CA ILE A 277 -5.78 -3.41 7.28
C ILE A 277 -5.87 -3.98 5.87
N GLY A 278 -6.82 -4.90 5.71
CA GLY A 278 -7.19 -5.55 4.45
C GLY A 278 -8.69 -5.82 4.40
N SER A 279 -9.14 -6.54 3.38
CA SER A 279 -10.50 -7.07 3.31
C SER A 279 -10.66 -8.39 4.07
N GLY A 280 -9.56 -9.09 4.37
CA GLY A 280 -9.57 -10.43 4.93
C GLY A 280 -9.97 -11.50 3.93
N ARG A 281 -10.15 -11.15 2.64
CA ARG A 281 -10.50 -12.06 1.56
C ARG A 281 -9.30 -12.26 0.64
N SER A 282 -9.10 -13.50 0.22
CA SER A 282 -8.09 -13.88 -0.76
C SER A 282 -8.72 -14.04 -2.13
N ILE A 283 -8.07 -13.48 -3.15
CA ILE A 283 -8.37 -13.71 -4.56
C ILE A 283 -7.07 -13.98 -5.32
N ASP A 284 -7.12 -14.80 -6.37
CA ASP A 284 -5.97 -15.01 -7.24
C ASP A 284 -5.88 -13.95 -8.35
N VAL A 285 -4.69 -13.74 -8.91
CA VAL A 285 -4.46 -12.68 -9.92
C VAL A 285 -5.29 -12.91 -11.19
N LEU A 286 -5.51 -14.15 -11.61
CA LEU A 286 -6.44 -14.46 -12.71
C LEU A 286 -7.88 -14.09 -12.39
N GLY A 287 -8.34 -14.34 -11.16
CA GLY A 287 -9.65 -13.93 -10.66
C GLY A 287 -9.80 -12.41 -10.70
N VAL A 288 -8.77 -11.66 -10.30
CA VAL A 288 -8.77 -10.19 -10.42
C VAL A 288 -8.90 -9.75 -11.88
N ALA A 289 -8.19 -10.40 -12.80
CA ALA A 289 -8.29 -10.10 -14.23
C ALA A 289 -9.69 -10.38 -14.78
N ALA A 290 -10.36 -11.42 -14.30
CA ALA A 290 -11.72 -11.79 -14.69
C ALA A 290 -12.77 -10.82 -14.12
N GLU A 291 -12.67 -10.45 -12.84
CA GLU A 291 -13.55 -9.46 -12.22
C GLU A 291 -13.43 -8.09 -12.93
N MET A 292 -12.20 -7.68 -13.27
CA MET A 292 -11.96 -6.45 -14.04
C MET A 292 -12.53 -6.52 -15.46
N ALA A 293 -12.37 -7.65 -16.16
CA ALA A 293 -12.97 -7.86 -17.47
C ALA A 293 -14.50 -7.74 -17.42
N SER A 294 -15.12 -8.40 -16.45
CA SER A 294 -16.57 -8.34 -16.20
C SER A 294 -17.04 -6.91 -15.91
N ALA A 295 -16.33 -6.18 -15.03
CA ALA A 295 -16.67 -4.79 -14.70
C ALA A 295 -16.57 -3.84 -15.92
N LEU A 296 -15.67 -4.13 -16.86
CA LEU A 296 -15.51 -3.37 -18.11
C LEU A 296 -16.42 -3.86 -19.25
N GLY A 297 -17.09 -5.01 -19.09
CA GLY A 297 -17.82 -5.67 -20.17
C GLY A 297 -16.91 -6.20 -21.29
N ILE A 298 -15.69 -6.63 -20.96
CA ILE A 298 -14.65 -7.10 -21.89
C ILE A 298 -14.33 -8.58 -21.59
N ASP A 299 -15.31 -9.45 -21.75
CA ASP A 299 -15.13 -10.90 -21.51
C ASP A 299 -14.43 -11.62 -22.68
N ASP A 300 -14.25 -10.93 -23.82
CA ASP A 300 -13.70 -11.49 -25.07
C ASP A 300 -12.16 -11.43 -25.15
N LEU A 301 -11.48 -10.88 -24.14
CA LEU A 301 -10.04 -10.65 -24.14
C LEU A 301 -9.38 -11.34 -22.94
N PRO A 302 -9.01 -12.63 -23.01
CA PRO A 302 -8.41 -13.32 -21.88
C PRO A 302 -7.01 -12.75 -21.53
N PRO A 303 -6.59 -12.80 -20.24
CA PRO A 303 -5.25 -12.42 -19.85
C PRO A 303 -4.19 -13.35 -20.45
N GLU A 304 -3.01 -12.79 -20.76
CA GLU A 304 -1.84 -13.53 -21.23
C GLU A 304 -1.00 -14.00 -20.04
N VAL A 305 -1.01 -15.31 -19.78
CA VAL A 305 -0.16 -15.94 -18.76
C VAL A 305 1.24 -16.14 -19.34
N THR A 306 2.19 -15.38 -18.80
CA THR A 306 3.53 -15.27 -19.37
C THR A 306 4.45 -16.43 -18.99
N GLY A 307 4.20 -17.13 -17.88
CA GLY A 307 5.12 -18.12 -17.31
C GLY A 307 6.43 -17.53 -16.77
N LYS A 308 6.59 -16.21 -16.78
CA LYS A 308 7.78 -15.49 -16.32
C LYS A 308 7.65 -15.10 -14.85
N SER A 309 8.77 -14.98 -14.15
CA SER A 309 8.77 -14.57 -12.74
C SER A 309 9.30 -13.15 -12.57
N ARG A 310 8.88 -12.50 -11.48
CA ARG A 310 9.41 -11.20 -11.05
C ARG A 310 10.19 -11.41 -9.77
N THR A 311 11.39 -10.84 -9.71
CA THR A 311 12.19 -10.89 -8.48
C THR A 311 11.44 -10.21 -7.33
N GLY A 312 11.31 -10.92 -6.21
CA GLY A 312 10.62 -10.42 -5.02
C GLY A 312 9.08 -10.48 -5.09
N ASP A 313 8.49 -11.12 -6.10
CA ASP A 313 7.05 -11.37 -6.10
C ASP A 313 6.68 -12.48 -5.11
N ILE A 314 5.61 -12.24 -4.37
CA ILE A 314 5.16 -13.11 -3.27
C ILE A 314 4.15 -14.12 -3.82
N ARG A 315 4.25 -15.40 -3.48
CA ARG A 315 3.26 -16.37 -3.95
C ARG A 315 1.89 -16.10 -3.34
N HIS A 316 1.77 -16.14 -2.02
CA HIS A 316 0.50 -15.92 -1.33
C HIS A 316 0.69 -15.05 -0.10
N CYS A 317 -0.06 -13.95 -0.01
CA CYS A 317 -0.17 -13.14 1.20
C CYS A 317 -1.52 -12.42 1.22
N PHE A 318 -2.30 -12.65 2.27
CA PHE A 318 -3.60 -12.00 2.51
C PHE A 318 -3.82 -11.84 4.01
N ALA A 319 -4.59 -10.83 4.41
CA ALA A 319 -4.63 -10.37 5.80
C ALA A 319 -5.44 -11.32 6.69
N ASP A 320 -4.92 -11.58 7.89
CA ASP A 320 -5.80 -11.77 9.04
C ASP A 320 -6.13 -10.38 9.60
N ILE A 321 -7.42 -10.05 9.71
CA ILE A 321 -7.92 -8.77 10.19
C ILE A 321 -8.61 -8.89 11.56
N ALA A 322 -8.47 -10.03 12.24
CA ALA A 322 -9.10 -10.26 13.54
C ALA A 322 -8.72 -9.17 14.55
N ARG A 323 -7.43 -8.85 14.66
CA ARG A 323 -6.92 -7.83 15.60
C ARG A 323 -7.48 -6.44 15.33
N ALA A 324 -7.51 -6.01 14.07
CA ALA A 324 -8.13 -4.75 13.68
C ALA A 324 -9.64 -4.73 14.02
N GLY A 325 -10.30 -5.88 13.89
CA GLY A 325 -11.67 -6.08 14.32
C GLY A 325 -11.91 -5.94 15.81
N GLU A 326 -11.06 -6.57 16.62
CA GLU A 326 -11.14 -6.56 18.08
C GLU A 326 -10.84 -5.18 18.66
N VAL A 327 -9.80 -4.52 18.16
CA VAL A 327 -9.32 -3.24 18.68
C VAL A 327 -10.15 -2.08 18.13
N LEU A 328 -10.33 -1.99 16.81
CA LEU A 328 -10.94 -0.82 16.17
C LEU A 328 -12.44 -0.99 15.89
N GLY A 329 -12.99 -2.20 16.03
CA GLY A 329 -14.28 -2.54 15.43
C GLY A 329 -14.25 -2.54 13.89
N TYR A 330 -13.07 -2.67 13.28
CA TYR A 330 -12.92 -2.59 11.84
C TYR A 330 -13.54 -3.82 11.14
N ARG A 331 -14.39 -3.54 10.15
CA ARG A 331 -14.92 -4.48 9.18
C ARG A 331 -14.90 -3.80 7.81
N PRO A 332 -14.40 -4.43 6.75
CA PRO A 332 -14.52 -3.88 5.40
C PRO A 332 -16.00 -3.75 5.02
N GLN A 333 -16.34 -2.71 4.28
CA GLN A 333 -17.72 -2.39 3.87
C GLN A 333 -17.89 -2.37 2.36
N VAL A 334 -16.79 -2.33 1.60
CA VAL A 334 -16.82 -2.32 0.14
C VAL A 334 -16.42 -3.69 -0.36
N GLU A 335 -17.34 -4.38 -1.02
CA GLU A 335 -17.05 -5.62 -1.72
C GLU A 335 -16.18 -5.35 -2.96
N LEU A 336 -15.34 -6.32 -3.33
CA LEU A 336 -14.38 -6.14 -4.43
C LEU A 336 -15.07 -5.76 -5.75
N ARG A 337 -16.21 -6.39 -6.04
CA ARG A 337 -17.00 -6.11 -7.24
C ARG A 337 -17.46 -4.65 -7.30
N ASP A 338 -18.13 -4.18 -6.24
CA ASP A 338 -18.68 -2.82 -6.17
C ASP A 338 -17.56 -1.78 -6.28
N GLY A 339 -16.42 -2.02 -5.60
CA GLY A 339 -15.26 -1.15 -5.69
C GLY A 339 -14.56 -1.19 -7.06
N MET A 340 -14.61 -2.32 -7.79
CA MET A 340 -14.11 -2.38 -9.16
C MET A 340 -15.00 -1.60 -10.12
N GLU A 341 -16.33 -1.68 -9.96
CA GLU A 341 -17.29 -0.87 -10.73
C GLU A 341 -17.01 0.63 -10.51
N GLU A 342 -16.83 1.09 -9.27
CA GLU A 342 -16.44 2.48 -8.95
C GLU A 342 -15.10 2.87 -9.62
N LEU A 343 -14.09 1.99 -9.53
CA LEU A 343 -12.78 2.25 -10.13
C LEU A 343 -12.88 2.39 -11.65
N VAL A 344 -13.64 1.52 -12.31
CA VAL A 344 -13.86 1.55 -13.77
C VAL A 344 -14.58 2.83 -14.18
N GLU A 345 -15.67 3.19 -13.51
CA GLU A 345 -16.40 4.44 -13.78
C GLU A 345 -15.48 5.66 -13.66
N TRP A 346 -14.66 5.70 -12.62
CA TRP A 346 -13.69 6.78 -12.44
C TRP A 346 -12.63 6.80 -13.54
N MET A 347 -12.10 5.63 -13.95
CA MET A 347 -11.09 5.53 -15.01
C MET A 347 -11.63 5.92 -16.39
N LEU A 348 -12.89 5.60 -16.71
CA LEU A 348 -13.53 6.02 -17.96
C LEU A 348 -13.67 7.54 -18.07
N GLY A 349 -13.72 8.25 -16.94
CA GLY A 349 -13.68 9.71 -16.88
C GLY A 349 -12.28 10.33 -17.03
N GLN A 350 -11.21 9.53 -17.13
CA GLN A 350 -9.82 9.98 -17.20
C GLN A 350 -9.16 9.61 -18.54
N GLN A 351 -8.15 10.35 -18.99
CA GLN A 351 -7.29 9.90 -20.08
C GLN A 351 -6.33 8.80 -19.56
N ALA A 352 -6.62 7.53 -19.86
CA ALA A 352 -5.78 6.41 -19.48
C ALA A 352 -4.54 6.31 -20.39
N PHE A 353 -3.34 6.51 -19.84
CA PHE A 353 -2.06 6.30 -20.55
C PHE A 353 -1.43 4.96 -20.13
N ASP A 354 -1.36 3.99 -21.04
CA ASP A 354 -0.70 2.70 -20.81
C ASP A 354 0.84 2.84 -20.87
N ARG A 355 1.54 2.62 -19.75
CA ARG A 355 3.02 2.60 -19.63
C ARG A 355 3.57 1.25 -19.17
N VAL A 356 2.77 0.19 -19.24
CA VAL A 356 3.13 -1.13 -18.70
C VAL A 356 4.32 -1.72 -19.44
N ASP A 357 4.34 -1.59 -20.76
CA ASP A 357 5.40 -2.13 -21.62
C ASP A 357 6.75 -1.46 -21.33
N ASP A 358 6.77 -0.15 -21.06
CA ASP A 358 7.98 0.61 -20.74
C ASP A 358 8.64 0.15 -19.43
N ALA A 359 7.83 -0.07 -18.39
CA ALA A 359 8.33 -0.53 -17.09
C ALA A 359 8.74 -1.99 -17.09
N ALA A 360 8.02 -2.85 -17.81
CA ALA A 360 8.44 -4.23 -18.02
C ALA A 360 9.80 -4.27 -18.74
N ALA A 361 9.98 -3.44 -19.77
CA ALA A 361 11.25 -3.31 -20.47
C ALA A 361 12.37 -2.76 -19.56
N GLU A 362 12.07 -1.82 -18.67
CA GLU A 362 13.04 -1.33 -17.69
C GLU A 362 13.47 -2.41 -16.69
N LEU A 363 12.54 -3.17 -16.13
CA LEU A 363 12.87 -4.28 -15.23
C LEU A 363 13.73 -5.34 -15.93
N VAL A 364 13.42 -5.67 -17.18
CA VAL A 364 14.24 -6.60 -17.99
C VAL A 364 15.62 -6.02 -18.26
N ARG A 365 15.74 -4.75 -18.67
CA ARG A 365 17.04 -4.07 -18.90
C ARG A 365 17.92 -4.06 -17.64
N ARG A 366 17.30 -3.96 -16.47
CA ARG A 366 17.97 -3.98 -15.16
C ARG A 366 18.20 -5.39 -14.61
N GLY A 367 17.75 -6.43 -15.31
CA GLY A 367 17.92 -7.84 -14.91
C GLY A 367 17.01 -8.32 -13.78
N LEU A 368 15.94 -7.57 -13.47
CA LEU A 368 14.98 -7.75 -12.37
C LEU A 368 13.67 -8.46 -12.78
N ALA A 369 13.52 -8.80 -14.06
CA ALA A 369 12.44 -9.63 -14.59
C ALA A 369 13.03 -10.61 -15.61
N ARG A 370 12.63 -11.89 -15.56
CA ARG A 370 13.18 -12.96 -16.42
C ARG A 370 12.09 -13.91 -16.90
#